data_AF-A0A1B6D3V3-F1
#
_entry.id   AF-A0A1B6D3V3-F1
#
_cell.length_a   1.000
_cell.length_b   1.000
_cell.length_c   1.000
_cell.angle_alpha   90.00
_cell.angle_beta   90.00
_cell.angle_gamma   90.00
#
_symmetry.space_group_name_H-M   'P 1'
#
loop_
_entity.id
_entity.type
_entity.pdbx_description
1 polymer ?
#
loop_
_entity_poly.entity_id
_entity_poly.type
_entity_poly.pdbx_seq_one_letter_code
_entity_poly.pdbx_strand_id
1 'polypeptide(L)'
;LSYTGNITATLGLSNSMRASCDLSVFGNGGWKKNFMHIQMDHACSDLIKTLPGVTEGFLAAANYKYQGCPIPAGVYNVKDWLFNLNLAMPIFPYGAYKADVVVLEKDKVLTCFILEVDFVPKSKQ
;
A
#
# COMPACT_ATOMS: atom_id res chain seq x y z
N LEU A 1 16.10 -4.69 -0.63
CA LEU A 1 15.87 -3.30 -0.16
C LEU A 1 15.25 -3.41 1.22
N SER A 2 15.92 -2.91 2.25
CA SER A 2 15.37 -2.78 3.60
C SER A 2 14.93 -1.33 3.80
N TYR A 3 13.74 -1.12 4.34
CA TYR A 3 13.21 0.19 4.66
C TYR A 3 13.05 0.36 6.16
N THR A 4 13.57 1.46 6.70
CA THR A 4 13.46 1.81 8.11
C THR A 4 12.90 3.22 8.21
N GLY A 5 11.84 3.39 8.99
CA GLY A 5 11.18 4.67 9.14
C GLY A 5 10.05 4.62 10.16
N ASN A 6 9.61 5.79 10.60
CA ASN A 6 8.49 5.91 11.53
C ASN A 6 7.25 6.33 10.76
N ILE A 7 6.18 5.55 10.89
CA ILE A 7 4.88 5.85 10.27
C ILE A 7 3.88 6.11 11.38
N THR A 8 3.25 7.28 11.35
CA THR A 8 2.20 7.64 12.31
C THR A 8 0.83 7.48 11.64
N ALA A 9 0.03 6.53 12.12
CA ALA A 9 -1.35 6.36 11.71
C ALA A 9 -2.26 7.01 12.76
N THR A 10 -2.72 8.24 12.51
CA THR A 10 -3.52 9.01 13.48
C THR A 10 -4.94 8.49 13.67
N LEU A 11 -5.52 7.87 12.64
CA LEU A 11 -6.90 7.35 12.65
C LEU A 11 -6.97 5.82 12.77
N GLY A 12 -5.84 5.12 12.60
CA GLY A 12 -5.83 3.68 12.39
C GLY A 12 -6.45 3.27 11.03
N LEU A 13 -6.62 1.97 10.81
CA LEU A 13 -7.24 1.41 9.62
C LEU A 13 -8.37 0.46 10.02
N SER A 14 -9.61 0.84 9.72
CA SER A 14 -10.82 0.07 10.07
C SER A 14 -11.53 -0.48 8.82
N ASN A 15 -12.51 -1.36 9.05
CA ASN A 15 -13.40 -1.85 7.99
C ASN A 15 -14.56 -0.88 7.67
N SER A 16 -14.74 0.19 8.44
CA SER A 16 -15.72 1.25 8.10
C SER A 16 -15.19 2.21 7.03
N MET A 17 -13.89 2.15 6.75
CA MET A 17 -13.21 2.96 5.75
C MET A 17 -13.26 2.26 4.39
N ARG A 18 -13.48 3.05 3.34
CA ARG A 18 -13.34 2.66 1.93
C ARG A 18 -12.03 3.24 1.40
N ALA A 19 -11.32 2.51 0.56
CA ALA A 19 -10.12 3.01 -0.11
C ALA A 19 -10.25 2.87 -1.63
N SER A 20 -9.84 3.89 -2.36
CA SER A 20 -9.73 3.88 -3.82
C SER A 20 -8.30 4.16 -4.21
N CYS A 21 -7.77 3.36 -5.13
CA CYS A 21 -6.42 3.48 -5.63
C CYS A 21 -6.44 3.53 -7.16
N ASP A 22 -5.99 4.65 -7.71
CA ASP A 22 -5.83 4.88 -9.14
C ASP A 22 -4.36 4.74 -9.52
N LEU A 23 -4.03 3.69 -10.28
CA LEU A 23 -2.69 3.51 -10.82
C LEU A 23 -2.59 4.16 -12.21
N SER A 24 -1.53 4.94 -12.37
CA SER A 24 -1.04 5.47 -13.63
C SER A 24 0.31 4.82 -13.95
N VAL A 25 0.55 4.53 -15.22
CA VAL A 25 1.84 4.01 -15.69
C VAL A 25 2.54 5.03 -16.57
N PHE A 26 3.84 5.22 -16.38
CA PHE A 26 4.62 6.09 -17.24
C PHE A 26 4.96 5.39 -18.56
N GLY A 27 4.66 6.03 -19.68
CA GLY A 27 4.97 5.53 -21.01
C GLY A 27 4.96 6.63 -22.05
N ASN A 28 5.80 6.51 -23.09
CA ASN A 28 5.88 7.45 -24.21
C ASN A 28 6.01 8.93 -23.79
N GLY A 29 6.74 9.23 -22.71
CA GLY A 29 6.99 10.59 -22.24
C GLY A 29 5.89 11.20 -21.35
N GLY A 30 4.90 10.42 -20.91
CA GLY A 30 3.86 10.91 -20.01
C GLY A 30 3.23 9.84 -19.12
N TRP A 31 2.44 10.29 -18.14
CA TRP A 31 1.65 9.42 -17.27
C TRP A 31 0.35 9.02 -17.96
N LYS A 32 0.21 7.73 -18.29
CA LYS A 32 -1.05 7.16 -18.74
C LYS A 32 -1.91 6.86 -17.52
N LYS A 33 -2.92 7.70 -17.29
CA LYS A 33 -3.90 7.55 -16.20
C LYS A 33 -4.76 6.30 -16.38
N ASN A 34 -5.37 5.86 -15.28
CA ASN A 34 -6.35 4.76 -15.25
C ASN A 34 -5.79 3.46 -15.83
N PHE A 35 -4.52 3.15 -15.56
CA PHE A 35 -3.95 1.86 -15.91
C PHE A 35 -4.63 0.73 -15.13
N MET A 36 -4.91 0.98 -13.85
CA MET A 36 -5.67 0.08 -12.99
C MET A 36 -6.40 0.90 -11.93
N HIS A 37 -7.65 0.53 -11.66
CA HIS A 37 -8.46 1.12 -10.59
C HIS A 37 -8.82 0.04 -9.59
N ILE A 38 -8.46 0.23 -8.33
CA ILE A 38 -8.75 -0.71 -7.24
C ILE A 38 -9.64 0.00 -6.24
N GLN A 39 -10.83 -0.55 -6.01
CA GLN A 39 -11.72 -0.13 -4.93
C GLN A 39 -11.75 -1.19 -3.84
N MET A 40 -11.63 -0.75 -2.60
CA MET A 40 -11.68 -1.56 -1.40
C MET A 40 -12.82 -1.03 -0.54
N ASP A 41 -13.90 -1.80 -0.44
CA ASP A 41 -15.06 -1.42 0.38
C ASP A 41 -14.75 -1.53 1.87
N HIS A 42 -13.85 -2.45 2.22
CA HIS A 42 -13.37 -2.66 3.58
C HIS A 42 -11.85 -2.48 3.62
N ALA A 43 -11.39 -1.24 3.74
CA ALA A 43 -9.99 -0.86 3.54
C ALA A 43 -9.00 -1.74 4.34
N CYS A 44 -9.29 -2.07 5.61
CA CYS A 44 -8.40 -2.93 6.40
C CYS A 44 -8.37 -4.37 5.88
N SER A 45 -9.51 -5.06 5.80
CA SER A 45 -9.51 -6.47 5.40
C SER A 45 -9.14 -6.69 3.94
N ASP A 46 -9.52 -5.77 3.06
CA ASP A 46 -9.26 -5.90 1.63
C ASP A 46 -7.78 -5.64 1.34
N LEU A 47 -7.15 -4.66 2.01
CA LEU A 47 -5.70 -4.44 1.88
C LEU A 47 -4.90 -5.68 2.25
N ILE A 48 -5.28 -6.36 3.33
CA ILE A 48 -4.61 -7.58 3.80
C ILE A 48 -4.82 -8.74 2.82
N LYS A 49 -6.01 -8.86 2.22
CA LYS A 49 -6.29 -9.87 1.19
C LYS A 49 -5.57 -9.61 -0.12
N THR A 50 -5.49 -8.35 -0.55
CA THR A 50 -4.86 -7.97 -1.82
C THR A 50 -3.34 -8.04 -1.73
N LEU A 51 -2.76 -7.66 -0.59
CA LEU A 51 -1.32 -7.55 -0.37
C LEU A 51 -0.87 -8.21 0.95
N PRO A 52 -1.06 -9.53 1.12
CA PRO A 52 -0.75 -10.20 2.39
C PRO A 52 0.73 -10.10 2.75
N GLY A 53 1.64 -10.37 1.80
CA GLY A 53 3.08 -10.33 2.07
C GLY A 53 3.62 -8.94 2.43
N VAL A 54 3.02 -7.88 1.86
CA VAL A 54 3.40 -6.49 2.15
C VAL A 54 2.87 -6.09 3.53
N THR A 55 1.60 -6.36 3.82
CA THR A 55 0.97 -6.00 5.10
C THR A 55 1.57 -6.77 6.27
N GLU A 56 1.73 -8.09 6.15
CA GLU A 56 2.34 -8.93 7.17
C GLU A 56 3.80 -8.53 7.42
N GLY A 57 4.58 -8.33 6.36
CA GLY A 57 5.97 -7.89 6.47
C GLY A 57 6.08 -6.51 7.12
N PHE A 58 5.17 -5.59 6.79
CA PHE A 58 5.12 -4.24 7.36
C PHE A 58 4.82 -4.28 8.85
N LEU A 59 3.76 -5.00 9.25
CA LEU A 59 3.35 -5.11 10.64
C LEU A 59 4.41 -5.83 11.48
N ALA A 60 5.04 -6.88 10.93
CA ALA A 60 6.15 -7.56 11.58
C ALA A 60 7.35 -6.62 11.78
N ALA A 61 7.73 -5.85 10.75
CA ALA A 61 8.81 -4.87 10.85
C ALA A 61 8.48 -3.70 11.80
N ALA A 62 7.20 -3.41 11.99
CA ALA A 62 6.71 -2.45 12.99
C ALA A 62 6.63 -3.02 14.42
N ASN A 63 7.06 -4.26 14.64
CA ASN A 63 6.88 -5.02 15.89
C ASN A 63 5.40 -5.12 16.33
N TYR A 64 4.47 -5.03 15.38
CA TYR A 64 3.04 -5.15 15.64
C TYR A 64 2.57 -6.58 15.30
N LYS A 65 2.07 -7.29 16.31
CA LYS A 65 1.42 -8.59 16.11
C LYS A 65 0.01 -8.36 15.58
N TYR A 66 -0.22 -8.67 14.32
CA TYR A 66 -1.54 -8.60 13.72
C TYR A 66 -2.52 -9.53 14.44
N GLN A 67 -3.61 -8.96 14.99
CA GLN A 67 -4.67 -9.70 15.69
C GLN A 67 -5.99 -9.70 14.90
N GLY A 68 -6.01 -9.18 13.68
CA GLY A 68 -7.23 -8.88 12.95
C GLY A 68 -7.41 -7.38 12.70
N CYS A 69 -8.38 -7.04 11.86
CA CYS A 69 -8.86 -5.68 11.72
C CYS A 69 -9.80 -5.32 12.89
N PRO A 70 -9.81 -4.06 13.37
CA PRO A 70 -9.09 -2.89 12.86
C PRO A 70 -7.63 -2.80 13.34
N ILE A 71 -6.77 -2.17 12.54
CA ILE A 71 -5.42 -1.77 12.96
C ILE A 71 -5.56 -0.44 13.75
N PRO A 72 -5.09 -0.37 15.00
CA PRO A 72 -5.30 0.79 15.85
C PRO A 72 -4.52 2.04 15.37
N ALA A 73 -4.93 3.21 15.84
CA ALA A 73 -4.12 4.41 15.67
C ALA A 73 -2.85 4.33 16.52
N GLY A 74 -1.73 4.83 15.99
CA GLY A 74 -0.46 4.81 16.72
C GLY A 74 0.76 5.17 15.87
N VAL A 75 1.91 5.20 16.53
CA VAL A 75 3.22 5.36 15.89
C VAL A 75 3.84 3.98 15.69
N TYR A 76 4.06 3.62 14.43
CA TYR A 76 4.66 2.37 14.01
C TYR A 76 6.12 2.62 13.62
N ASN A 77 7.04 2.12 14.45
CA ASN A 77 8.47 2.19 14.19
C ASN A 77 8.86 0.98 13.33
N VAL A 78 8.93 1.19 12.02
CA VAL A 78 9.24 0.16 11.04
C VAL A 78 10.76 0.05 10.96
N LYS A 79 11.30 -1.13 11.27
CA LYS A 79 12.73 -1.40 11.21
C LYS A 79 13.02 -2.56 10.26
N ASP A 80 13.93 -2.34 9.32
CA ASP A 80 14.44 -3.34 8.40
C ASP A 80 13.33 -4.08 7.62
N TRP A 81 12.29 -3.35 7.20
CA TRP A 81 11.20 -3.92 6.44
C TRP A 81 11.70 -4.40 5.08
N LEU A 82 11.64 -5.71 4.87
CA LEU A 82 11.90 -6.33 3.58
C LEU A 82 10.63 -6.29 2.74
N PHE A 83 10.64 -5.43 1.72
CA PHE A 83 9.53 -5.29 0.80
C PHE A 83 9.39 -6.56 -0.07
N ASN A 84 8.50 -7.47 0.34
CA ASN A 84 8.19 -8.68 -0.41
C ASN A 84 6.84 -8.51 -1.12
N LEU A 85 6.90 -8.21 -2.41
CA LEU A 85 5.74 -8.13 -3.29
C LEU A 85 5.24 -9.54 -3.62
N ASN A 86 4.59 -10.20 -2.68
CA ASN A 86 3.75 -11.34 -2.99
C ASN A 86 2.38 -10.81 -3.40
N LEU A 87 2.30 -10.26 -4.62
CA LEU A 87 1.07 -9.83 -5.24
C LEU A 87 0.28 -11.06 -5.69
N ALA A 88 -1.04 -11.05 -5.53
CA ALA A 88 -1.93 -12.04 -6.15
C ALA A 88 -1.95 -11.96 -7.69
N MET A 89 -1.18 -11.04 -8.29
CA MET A 89 -1.02 -10.87 -9.73
C MET A 89 0.31 -11.47 -10.20
N PRO A 90 0.31 -12.33 -11.24
CA PRO A 90 1.45 -13.18 -11.57
C PRO A 90 2.69 -12.44 -12.08
N ILE A 91 2.56 -11.25 -12.70
CA ILE A 91 3.70 -10.47 -13.23
C ILE A 91 3.34 -8.98 -13.22
N PHE A 92 4.10 -8.16 -12.48
CA PHE A 92 4.08 -6.70 -12.64
C PHE A 92 5.16 -6.28 -13.65
N PRO A 93 4.82 -5.57 -14.74
CA PRO A 93 5.82 -5.07 -15.68
C PRO A 93 6.80 -4.11 -14.99
N TYR A 94 8.03 -4.08 -15.48
CA TYR A 94 8.99 -3.06 -15.08
C TYR A 94 8.56 -1.70 -15.64
N GLY A 95 8.74 -0.64 -14.84
CA GLY A 95 8.35 0.71 -15.20
C GLY A 95 8.08 1.60 -13.99
N ALA A 96 7.82 2.87 -14.28
CA ALA A 96 7.42 3.85 -13.29
C ALA A 96 5.90 3.86 -13.15
N TYR A 97 5.42 3.75 -11.92
CA TYR A 97 4.02 3.75 -11.56
C TYR A 97 3.73 4.86 -10.57
N LYS A 98 2.55 5.44 -10.69
CA LYS A 98 2.01 6.42 -9.76
C LYS A 98 0.68 5.91 -9.26
N ALA A 99 0.53 5.75 -7.96
CA ALA A 99 -0.70 5.33 -7.31
C ALA A 99 -1.25 6.50 -6.51
N ASP A 100 -2.41 6.99 -6.92
CA ASP A 100 -3.19 7.99 -6.20
C ASP A 100 -4.17 7.26 -5.28
N VAL A 101 -3.97 7.36 -3.96
CA VAL A 101 -4.77 6.62 -2.96
C VAL A 101 -5.60 7.60 -2.14
N VAL A 102 -6.90 7.35 -2.08
CA VAL A 102 -7.86 8.11 -1.29
C VAL A 102 -8.57 7.17 -0.33
N VAL A 103 -8.64 7.56 0.95
CA VAL A 103 -9.37 6.83 1.99
C VAL A 103 -10.55 7.66 2.47
N LEU A 104 -11.73 7.05 2.49
CA LEU A 104 -13.02 7.65 2.77
C LEU A 104 -13.67 6.95 3.96
N GLU A 105 -14.41 7.68 4.79
CA GLU A 105 -15.33 7.11 5.77
C GLU A 105 -16.64 7.90 5.73
N LYS A 106 -17.77 7.21 5.53
CA LYS A 106 -19.10 7.84 5.38
C LYS A 106 -19.08 9.02 4.38
N ASP A 107 -18.41 8.82 3.25
CA ASP A 107 -18.22 9.80 2.15
C ASP A 107 -17.40 11.05 2.51
N LYS A 108 -16.76 11.08 3.68
CA LYS A 108 -15.77 12.08 4.06
C LYS A 108 -14.36 11.56 3.74
N VAL A 109 -13.56 12.36 3.04
CA VAL A 109 -12.14 12.07 2.81
C VAL A 109 -11.37 12.19 4.12
N LEU A 110 -10.73 11.11 4.55
CA LEU A 110 -9.90 11.07 5.74
C LEU A 110 -8.43 11.36 5.41
N THR A 111 -7.92 10.74 4.35
CA THR A 111 -6.55 10.92 3.89
C THR A 111 -6.42 10.71 2.39
N CYS A 112 -5.44 11.37 1.79
CA CYS A 112 -5.04 11.21 0.41
C CYS A 112 -3.52 11.21 0.35
N PHE A 113 -2.94 10.25 -0.38
CA PHE A 113 -1.50 10.20 -0.59
C PHE A 113 -1.20 9.66 -1.99
N ILE A 114 -0.05 10.08 -2.50
CA ILE A 114 0.45 9.69 -3.81
C ILE A 114 1.72 8.88 -3.58
N LEU A 115 1.80 7.71 -4.20
CA LEU A 115 2.98 6.86 -4.21
C LEU A 115 3.52 6.79 -5.63
N GLU A 116 4.77 7.21 -5.82
CA GLU A 116 5.49 7.00 -7.07
C GLU A 116 6.51 5.88 -6.83
N VAL A 117 6.42 4.81 -7.62
CA VAL A 117 7.18 3.57 -7.44
C VAL A 117 7.77 3.14 -8.76
N ASP A 118 9.09 2.95 -8.78
CA ASP A 118 9.83 2.41 -9.92
C ASP A 118 10.11 0.92 -9.71
N PHE A 119 9.53 0.08 -10.56
CA PHE A 119 9.85 -1.34 -10.61
C PHE A 119 11.04 -1.54 -11.53
N VAL A 120 12.20 -1.83 -10.95
CA VAL A 120 13.44 -2.14 -11.67
C VAL A 120 13.80 -3.62 -11.53
N PRO A 121 14.42 -4.23 -12.56
CA PRO A 121 14.90 -5.61 -12.46
C PRO A 121 15.92 -5.76 -11.34
N LYS A 122 15.87 -6.90 -10.63
CA LYS A 122 16.91 -7.23 -9.65
C LYS A 122 18.26 -7.25 -10.38
N SER A 123 19.18 -6.39 -9.97
CA SER A 123 20.57 -6.50 -10.39
C SER A 123 21.05 -7.91 -10.07
N LYS A 124 21.62 -8.61 -11.05
CA LYS A 124 22.33 -9.87 -10.79
C LYS A 124 23.43 -9.54 -9.79
N GLN A 125 23.31 -10.07 -8.58
CA GLN A 125 24.35 -10.04 -7.56
C GLN A 125 24.90 -11.46 -7.46
#